data_AF-A0AAD7ZLG0-F1
#
_entry.id   AF-A0AAD7ZLG0-F1
#
_cell.length_a   1.000
_cell.length_b   1.000
_cell.length_c   1.000
_cell.angle_alpha   90.00
_cell.angle_beta   90.00
_cell.angle_gamma   90.00
#
_symmetry.space_group_name_H-M   'P 1'
#
loop_
_entity.id
_entity.type
_entity.pdbx_description
1 polymer ?
#
loop_
_entity_poly.entity_id
_entity_poly.type
_entity_poly.pdbx_seq_one_letter_code
_entity_poly.pdbx_strand_id
1 'polypeptide(L)'
;MAYAKMESDRSVGCEHYKRRSKFVTPCCNKIYTCRFCHDENESHCVNRKDVTELVCTNCNTRQKVQVNCENCNLRFGKYTCLECKLFDDEEEPVPL
;
A
#
# COMPACT_ATOMS: atom_id res chain seq x y z
N MET A 1 29.10 -24.18 -0.92
CA MET A 1 27.75 -23.86 -1.41
C MET A 1 26.89 -23.54 -0.19
N ALA A 2 26.80 -22.27 0.22
CA ALA A 2 25.97 -21.86 1.36
C ALA A 2 25.01 -20.78 0.88
N TYR A 3 23.74 -21.16 0.69
CA TYR A 3 22.65 -20.24 0.42
C TYR A 3 21.88 -20.08 1.73
N ALA A 4 22.18 -19.03 2.48
CA ALA A 4 21.26 -18.53 3.50
C ALA A 4 20.55 -17.33 2.86
N LYS A 5 19.30 -17.54 2.45
CA LYS A 5 18.39 -16.46 2.04
C LYS A 5 18.26 -15.49 3.22
N MET A 6 18.90 -14.33 3.10
CA MET A 6 18.66 -13.20 3.98
C MET A 6 17.34 -12.54 3.55
N GLU A 7 16.24 -13.05 4.09
CA GLU A 7 14.94 -12.39 4.08
C GLU A 7 15.00 -11.19 5.04
N SER A 8 15.40 -10.01 4.56
CA SER A 8 15.33 -8.80 5.38
C SER A 8 15.29 -7.54 4.52
N ASP A 9 14.15 -7.31 3.88
CA ASP A 9 13.54 -5.99 3.93
C ASP A 9 12.04 -6.14 3.65
N ARG A 10 11.25 -6.46 4.68
CA ARG A 10 9.83 -6.13 4.64
C ARG A 10 9.73 -4.62 4.84
N SER A 11 10.16 -3.83 3.86
CA SER A 11 9.89 -2.39 3.84
C SER A 11 8.38 -2.24 3.99
N VAL A 12 7.96 -1.75 5.15
CA VAL A 12 6.56 -1.45 5.42
C VAL A 12 6.23 -0.17 4.66
N GLY A 13 5.87 -0.32 3.38
CA GLY A 13 5.48 0.79 2.52
C GLY A 13 6.56 1.15 1.49
N CYS A 14 6.73 2.45 1.25
CA CYS A 14 7.65 3.03 0.28
C CYS A 14 8.34 4.27 0.89
N GLU A 15 9.08 5.01 0.09
CA GLU A 15 9.65 6.31 0.49
C GLU A 15 8.57 7.38 0.73
N HIS A 16 7.42 7.26 0.07
CA HIS A 16 6.32 8.24 0.17
C HIS A 16 5.39 8.02 1.36
N TYR A 17 5.14 6.77 1.73
CA TYR A 17 4.18 6.39 2.76
C TYR A 17 4.64 5.09 3.44
N LYS A 18 4.59 5.05 4.76
CA LYS A 18 4.83 3.83 5.53
C LYS A 18 3.49 3.14 5.74
N ARG A 19 3.30 1.95 5.16
CA ARG A 19 2.01 1.24 5.25
C ARG A 19 2.11 -0.24 4.94
N ARG A 20 1.13 -0.99 5.40
CA ARG A 20 1.08 -2.47 5.26
C ARG A 20 0.13 -2.96 4.14
N SER A 21 -0.15 -2.10 3.16
CA SER A 21 -0.99 -2.40 1.99
C SER A 21 -0.40 -1.88 0.67
N LYS A 22 -0.73 -2.57 -0.42
CA LYS A 22 -0.52 -2.14 -1.81
C LYS A 22 -1.88 -1.95 -2.48
N PHE A 23 -2.03 -0.96 -3.34
CA PHE A 23 -3.27 -0.76 -4.09
C PHE A 23 -3.28 -1.54 -5.39
N VAL A 24 -4.46 -2.03 -5.76
CA VAL A 24 -4.73 -2.45 -7.14
C VAL A 24 -5.23 -1.21 -7.86
N THR A 25 -4.45 -0.73 -8.84
CA THR A 25 -4.78 0.50 -9.55
C THR A 25 -5.87 0.24 -10.58
N PRO A 26 -7.01 0.95 -10.55
CA PRO A 26 -8.14 0.67 -11.46
C PRO A 26 -7.84 1.06 -12.90
N CYS A 27 -6.89 1.98 -13.13
CA CYS A 27 -6.50 2.45 -14.45
C CYS A 27 -5.77 1.39 -15.30
N CYS A 28 -4.95 0.55 -14.68
CA CYS A 28 -4.09 -0.40 -15.38
C CYS A 28 -4.03 -1.80 -14.74
N ASN A 29 -4.82 -2.04 -13.69
CA ASN A 29 -4.90 -3.28 -12.91
C ASN A 29 -3.55 -3.78 -12.37
N LYS A 30 -2.61 -2.86 -12.14
CA LYS A 30 -1.29 -3.15 -11.58
C LYS A 30 -1.29 -2.92 -10.07
N ILE A 31 -0.28 -3.43 -9.38
CA ILE A 31 -0.17 -3.35 -7.92
C ILE A 31 0.94 -2.38 -7.54
N TYR A 32 0.59 -1.32 -6.80
CA TYR A 32 1.56 -0.32 -6.36
C TYR A 32 1.46 0.00 -4.87
N THR A 33 2.61 0.30 -4.28
CA THR A 33 2.68 0.68 -2.86
C THR A 33 2.21 2.09 -2.59
N CYS A 34 2.04 2.99 -3.56
CA CYS A 34 1.30 4.25 -3.41
C CYS A 34 1.00 4.86 -4.78
N ARG A 35 0.30 6.02 -4.80
CA ARG A 35 0.04 6.74 -6.05
C ARG A 35 1.30 7.31 -6.69
N PHE A 36 2.26 7.80 -5.91
CA PHE A 36 3.48 8.39 -6.45
C PHE A 36 4.34 7.31 -7.11
N CYS A 37 4.53 6.17 -6.44
CA CYS A 37 5.21 5.02 -7.04
C CYS A 37 4.54 4.54 -8.34
N HIS A 38 3.21 4.68 -8.47
CA HIS A 38 2.53 4.41 -9.74
C HIS A 38 2.88 5.47 -10.79
N ASP A 39 2.66 6.75 -10.46
CA ASP A 39 2.84 7.89 -11.37
C ASP A 39 4.29 8.04 -11.85
N GLU A 40 5.28 7.58 -11.08
CA GLU A 40 6.70 7.54 -11.45
C GLU A 40 7.04 6.41 -12.43
N ASN A 41 6.28 5.31 -12.42
CA ASN A 41 6.53 4.12 -13.24
C ASN A 41 5.60 4.01 -14.44
N GLU A 42 4.55 4.82 -14.49
CA GLU A 42 3.51 4.77 -15.51
C GLU A 42 3.38 6.13 -16.21
N SER A 43 2.99 6.12 -17.49
CA SER A 43 2.78 7.35 -18.27
C SER A 43 1.49 8.11 -17.92
N HIS A 44 0.81 7.74 -16.83
CA HIS A 44 -0.46 8.30 -16.40
C HIS A 44 -0.55 8.34 -14.88
N CYS A 45 -1.45 9.19 -14.38
CA CYS A 45 -1.70 9.31 -12.96
C CYS A 45 -2.87 8.43 -12.51
N VAL A 46 -2.77 7.87 -11.30
CA VAL A 46 -3.89 7.13 -10.68
C VAL A 46 -4.76 8.06 -9.82
N ASN A 47 -6.08 8.00 -10.02
CA ASN A 47 -7.00 8.64 -9.09
C ASN A 47 -7.20 7.75 -7.85
N ARG A 48 -6.67 8.20 -6.71
CA ARG A 48 -6.78 7.48 -5.44
C ARG A 48 -8.22 7.16 -5.02
N LYS A 49 -9.20 7.98 -5.41
CA LYS A 49 -10.61 7.79 -5.03
C LYS A 49 -11.25 6.59 -5.73
N ASP A 50 -10.77 6.24 -6.91
CA ASP A 50 -11.27 5.11 -7.70
C ASP A 50 -10.72 3.76 -7.22
N VAL A 51 -9.76 3.76 -6.29
CA VAL A 51 -9.19 2.52 -5.75
C VAL A 51 -10.22 1.80 -4.87
N THR A 52 -10.65 0.63 -5.33
CA THR A 52 -11.62 -0.23 -4.61
C THR A 52 -10.98 -1.46 -3.97
N GLU A 53 -9.77 -1.83 -4.40
CA GLU A 53 -9.07 -3.03 -3.96
C GLU A 53 -7.64 -2.74 -3.51
N LEU A 54 -7.18 -3.54 -2.54
CA LEU A 54 -5.82 -3.53 -2.02
C LEU A 54 -5.33 -4.96 -1.75
N VAL A 55 -4.02 -5.09 -1.56
CA VAL A 55 -3.34 -6.33 -1.22
C VAL A 55 -2.59 -6.12 0.08
N CYS A 56 -2.80 -7.01 1.06
CA CYS A 56 -2.06 -6.97 2.33
C CYS A 56 -0.60 -7.37 2.11
N THR A 57 0.36 -6.58 2.59
CA THR A 57 1.79 -6.93 2.44
C THR A 57 2.26 -8.02 3.40
N ASN A 58 1.48 -8.30 4.46
CA ASN A 58 1.83 -9.32 5.44
C ASN A 58 1.39 -10.73 5.02
N CYS A 59 0.14 -10.87 4.55
CA CYS A 59 -0.44 -12.17 4.19
C CYS A 59 -0.76 -12.32 2.69
N ASN A 60 -0.50 -11.28 1.87
CA ASN A 60 -0.76 -11.27 0.42
C ASN A 60 -2.23 -11.45 0.01
N THR A 61 -3.18 -11.29 0.93
CA THR A 61 -4.61 -11.32 0.62
C THR A 61 -5.03 -10.07 -0.16
N ARG A 62 -5.49 -10.27 -1.40
CA ARG A 62 -6.23 -9.28 -2.19
C ARG A 62 -7.65 -9.15 -1.65
N GLN A 63 -8.11 -7.93 -1.45
CA GLN A 63 -9.35 -7.62 -0.75
C GLN A 63 -9.86 -6.22 -1.11
N LYS A 64 -11.08 -5.92 -0.69
CA LYS A 64 -11.64 -4.57 -0.81
C LYS A 64 -10.90 -3.58 0.09
N VAL A 65 -10.99 -2.29 -0.22
CA VAL A 65 -10.42 -1.25 0.64
C VAL A 65 -11.15 -1.19 1.99
N GLN A 66 -10.41 -1.41 3.06
CA GLN A 66 -10.86 -1.38 4.44
C GLN A 66 -9.69 -1.04 5.37
N VAL A 67 -9.94 -0.82 6.66
CA VAL A 67 -8.92 -0.41 7.65
C VAL A 67 -8.00 -1.58 8.05
N ASN A 68 -8.56 -2.79 8.10
CA ASN A 68 -7.90 -4.00 8.57
C ASN A 68 -7.96 -5.10 7.52
N CYS A 69 -6.94 -5.93 7.44
CA CYS A 69 -6.94 -7.09 6.56
C CYS A 69 -8.03 -8.10 6.96
N GLU A 70 -8.86 -8.56 6.02
CA GLU A 70 -9.90 -9.58 6.28
C GLU A 70 -9.34 -10.94 6.73
N ASN A 71 -8.15 -11.30 6.27
CA ASN A 71 -7.53 -12.58 6.60
C ASN A 71 -6.70 -12.55 7.89
N CYS A 72 -5.75 -11.62 8.02
CA CYS A 72 -4.82 -11.58 9.17
C CYS A 72 -5.12 -10.45 10.19
N ASN A 73 -6.23 -9.72 10.04
CA ASN A 73 -6.67 -8.62 10.90
C ASN A 73 -5.67 -7.44 11.07
N LEU A 74 -4.60 -7.43 10.30
CA LEU A 74 -3.57 -6.40 10.34
C LEU A 74 -4.13 -5.04 9.93
N ARG A 75 -3.87 -4.01 10.73
CA ARG A 75 -4.20 -2.63 10.38
C ARG A 75 -3.20 -2.08 9.35
N PHE A 76 -3.72 -1.49 8.27
CA PHE A 76 -2.88 -1.05 7.14
C PHE A 76 -2.10 0.24 7.36
N GLY A 77 -2.56 1.09 8.28
CA GLY A 77 -1.87 2.28 8.73
C GLY A 77 -2.46 2.78 10.06
N LYS A 78 -1.66 3.46 10.87
CA LYS A 78 -2.15 4.16 12.08
C LYS A 78 -3.17 5.21 11.68
N TYR A 79 -2.81 6.07 10.74
CA TYR A 79 -3.72 7.01 10.09
C TYR A 79 -4.42 6.32 8.92
N THR A 80 -5.75 6.45 8.86
CA THR A 80 -6.55 5.86 7.80
C THR A 80 -7.70 6.78 7.44
N CYS A 81 -7.78 7.15 6.16
CA CYS A 81 -8.92 7.86 5.59
C CYS A 81 -9.49 7.04 4.44
N LEU A 82 -10.65 6.40 4.66
CA LEU A 82 -11.30 5.56 3.64
C LEU A 82 -11.93 6.35 2.51
N GLU A 83 -12.25 7.63 2.72
CA GLU A 83 -12.71 8.53 1.66
C GLU A 83 -11.56 8.89 0.71
N CYS A 84 -10.41 9.26 1.27
CA CYS A 84 -9.20 9.55 0.50
C CYS A 84 -8.46 8.30 0.04
N LYS A 85 -8.84 7.11 0.53
CA LYS A 85 -8.10 5.84 0.37
C LYS A 85 -6.62 6.00 0.78
N LEU A 86 -6.37 6.71 1.88
CA LEU A 86 -5.03 7.00 2.40
C LEU A 86 -4.76 6.17 3.66
N PHE A 87 -3.61 5.51 3.70
CA PHE A 87 -3.16 4.67 4.81
C PHE A 87 -1.70 4.99 5.07
N ASP A 88 -1.39 5.37 6.31
CA ASP A 88 -0.04 5.73 6.71
C ASP A 88 0.24 5.38 8.18
N ASP A 89 1.44 4.92 8.49
CA ASP A 89 1.93 4.53 9.80
C ASP A 89 2.79 5.61 10.49
N GLU A 90 3.09 6.72 9.80
CA GLU A 90 3.76 7.87 10.39
C GLU A 90 2.74 8.81 11.03
N GLU A 91 3.11 9.34 12.21
CA GLU A 91 2.28 10.29 12.97
C GLU A 91 2.68 11.74 12.70
N GLU A 92 3.69 11.98 11.86
CA GLU A 92 4.11 13.32 11.49
C GLU A 92 3.30 13.82 10.28
N PRO A 93 2.73 15.04 10.34
CA PRO A 93 2.06 15.63 9.20
C PRO A 93 3.11 15.86 8.11
N VAL A 94 3.00 15.12 7.00
CA VAL A 94 3.77 15.41 5.79
C VAL A 94 3.44 16.86 5.39
N PRO A 95 4.40 17.80 5.39
CA PRO A 95 4.13 19.17 5.00
C PRO A 95 3.63 19.17 3.55
N LEU A 96 2.47 19.80 3.35
CA LEU A 96 1.78 19.96 2.06
C LEU A 96 2.63 20.73 1.04
#